data_AF-A0A662JDB3-F1
#
_entry.id   AF-A0A662JDB3-F1
#
_cell.length_a   1.000
_cell.length_b   1.000
_cell.length_c   1.000
_cell.angle_alpha   90.00
_cell.angle_beta   90.00
_cell.angle_gamma   90.00
#
_symmetry.space_group_name_H-M   'P 1'
#
loop_
_entity.id
_entity.type
_entity.pdbx_description
1 polymer ?
#
loop_
_entity_poly.entity_id
_entity_poly.type
_entity_poly.pdbx_seq_one_letter_code
_entity_poly.pdbx_strand_id
1 'polypeptide(L)' 'MISTCTGGVVGLVAITPACGFVDVKHALIMGAVASPLCYAAIKLKDSLKVDDSLDVWACHGVGGMWGR' A
#
# COMPACT_ATOMS: atom_id res chain seq x y z
N MET A 1 -13.30 -7.10 7.56
CA MET A 1 -12.96 -5.85 8.27
C MET A 1 -11.47 -5.57 8.26
N ILE A 2 -10.61 -6.53 8.67
CA ILE A 2 -9.14 -6.38 8.65
C ILE A 2 -8.62 -5.92 7.28
N SER A 3 -8.99 -6.60 6.18
CA SER A 3 -8.54 -6.22 4.83
C SER A 3 -8.98 -4.81 4.40
N THR A 4 -10.14 -4.33 4.86
CA THR A 4 -10.62 -2.98 4.57
C THR A 4 -9.80 -1.94 5.35
N CYS A 5 -9.52 -2.20 6.63
CA CYS A 5 -8.66 -1.35 7.44
C CYS A 5 -7.23 -1.32 6.90
N THR A 6 -6.67 -2.47 6.50
CA THR A 6 -5.35 -2.57 5.87
C THR A 6 -5.30 -1.77 4.56
N GLY A 7 -6.32 -1.88 3.71
CA GLY A 7 -6.42 -1.06 2.50
C GLY A 7 -6.46 0.44 2.78
N GLY A 8 -7.18 0.86 3.83
CA GLY A 8 -7.19 2.25 4.29
C GLY A 8 -5.80 2.74 4.72
N VAL A 9 -5.06 1.95 5.50
CA VAL A 9 -3.68 2.28 5.92
C VAL A 9 -2.73 2.32 4.73
N VAL A 10 -2.82 1.36 3.82
CA VAL A 10 -2.03 1.32 2.58
C VAL A 10 -2.26 2.57 1.72
N GLY A 11 -3.51 3.03 1.60
CA GLY A 11 -3.84 4.27 0.93
C GLY A 11 -3.21 5.50 1.58
N LEU A 12 -3.21 5.57 2.91
CA LEU A 12 -2.52 6.64 3.66
C LEU A 12 -0.99 6.61 3.43
N VAL A 13 -0.39 5.43 3.46
CA VAL A 13 1.05 5.27 3.20
C VAL A 13 1.39 5.75 1.78
N ALA A 14 0.60 5.34 0.78
CA ALA A 14 0.85 5.69 -0.61
C ALA A 14 0.75 7.21 -0.86
N ILE A 15 -0.17 7.93 -0.21
CA ILE A 15 -0.28 9.39 -0.42
C ILE A 15 0.74 10.20 0.40
N THR A 16 1.35 9.61 1.44
CA THR A 16 2.29 10.30 2.35
C THR A 16 3.38 11.10 1.63
N PRO A 17 4.15 10.55 0.67
CA PRO A 17 5.19 11.31 -0.03
C PRO A 17 4.65 12.39 -0.98
N ALA A 18 3.45 12.21 -1.53
CA ALA A 18 2.87 13.09 -2.54
C ALA A 18 1.88 14.12 -1.98
N CYS A 19 1.60 14.10 -0.67
CA CYS A 19 0.47 14.80 -0.05
C CYS A 19 0.45 16.33 -0.27
N GLY A 20 1.60 16.94 -0.52
CA GLY A 20 1.73 18.38 -0.79
C GLY A 20 1.83 18.75 -2.28
N PHE A 21 1.80 17.78 -3.19
CA PHE A 21 2.17 17.99 -4.59
C PHE A 21 1.10 17.56 -5.61
N VAL A 22 0.12 16.76 -5.20
CA VAL A 22 -0.90 16.20 -6.11
C VAL A 22 -2.31 16.69 -5.81
N ASP A 23 -3.16 16.77 -6.84
CA ASP A 23 -4.58 17.11 -6.66
C ASP A 23 -5.43 15.89 -6.24
N VAL A 24 -6.68 16.15 -5.87
CA VAL A 24 -7.62 15.14 -5.34
C VAL A 24 -7.81 13.95 -6.29
N LYS A 25 -7.82 14.17 -7.62
CA LYS A 25 -8.02 13.06 -8.58
C LYS A 25 -6.84 12.10 -8.54
N HIS A 26 -5.62 12.62 -8.51
CA HIS A 26 -4.42 11.81 -8.39
C HIS A 26 -4.36 11.09 -7.04
N ALA A 27 -4.74 11.76 -5.94
CA ALA A 27 -4.79 11.13 -4.62
C ALA A 27 -5.73 9.91 -4.58
N LEU A 28 -6.90 9.99 -5.24
CA LEU A 28 -7.83 8.87 -5.35
C LEU A 28 -7.24 7.70 -6.15
N ILE A 29 -6.59 7.98 -7.28
CA ILE A 29 -5.95 6.96 -8.11
C ILE A 29 -4.83 6.27 -7.34
N MET A 30 -3.99 7.04 -6.63
CA MET A 30 -2.88 6.49 -5.84
C MET A 30 -3.38 5.50 -4.79
N GLY A 31 -4.42 5.84 -4.02
CA GLY A 31 -5.00 4.95 -3.01
C GLY A 31 -5.68 3.71 -3.61
N ALA A 32 -6.40 3.89 -4.73
CA ALA A 32 -7.08 2.81 -5.43
C ALA A 32 -6.11 1.79 -6.03
N VAL A 33 -4.93 2.23 -6.47
CA VAL A 33 -3.89 1.37 -7.05
C VAL A 33 -2.96 0.78 -5.97
N ALA A 34 -2.69 1.51 -4.89
CA ALA A 34 -1.84 1.04 -3.80
C ALA A 34 -2.39 -0.23 -3.13
N SER A 35 -3.70 -0.29 -2.89
CA SER A 35 -4.35 -1.43 -2.23
C SER A 35 -4.17 -2.77 -2.97
N PRO A 36 -4.49 -2.90 -4.28
CA PRO A 36 -4.25 -4.13 -5.02
C PRO A 36 -2.75 -4.44 -5.21
N LEU A 37 -1.88 -3.42 -5.34
CA LEU A 37 -0.44 -3.63 -5.41
C LEU A 37 0.12 -4.25 -4.12
N CYS A 38 -0.25 -3.71 -2.96
CA CYS A 38 0.21 -4.24 -1.68
C CYS A 38 -0.39 -5.62 -1.41
N TYR A 39 -1.64 -5.88 -1.82
CA TYR A 39 -2.22 -7.22 -1.74
C TYR A 39 -1.45 -8.25 -2.60
N ALA A 40 -1.02 -7.87 -3.80
CA ALA A 40 -0.16 -8.72 -4.62
C ALA A 40 1.21 -8.96 -3.96
N ALA A 41 1.77 -7.96 -3.27
CA ALA A 41 3.00 -8.11 -2.51
C ALA A 41 2.86 -9.06 -1.31
N ILE A 42 1.73 -9.03 -0.60
CA ILE A 42 1.40 -10.00 0.46
C ILE A 42 1.40 -11.42 -0.13
N LYS A 43 0.68 -11.63 -1.24
CA LYS A 43 0.66 -12.94 -1.92
C LYS A 43 2.05 -13.40 -2.37
N LEU A 44 2.88 -12.48 -2.83
CA LEU A 44 4.24 -12.78 -3.25
C LEU A 44 5.10 -13.25 -2.07
N LYS A 45 5.08 -12.53 -0.94
CA LYS A 45 5.88 -12.94 0.23
C LYS A 45 5.41 -14.29 0.80
N ASP A 46 4.09 -14.57 0.76
CA ASP A 46 3.53 -15.85 1.19
C ASP A 46 4.05 -16.98 0.30
N SER A 47 4.12 -16.74 -1.01
CA SER A 47 4.73 -17.69 -1.96
C SER A 47 6.23 -17.88 -1.74
N LEU A 48 6.93 -16.84 -1.30
CA LEU A 48 8.37 -16.88 -0.99
C LEU A 48 8.66 -17.45 0.41
N LYS A 49 7.63 -17.74 1.22
CA LYS A 49 7.73 -18.19 2.62
C LYS A 49 8.57 -17.24 3.49
N VAL A 50 8.49 -15.94 3.22
CA VAL A 50 9.15 -14.91 4.01
C VAL A 50 8.20 -14.51 5.15
N ASP A 51 8.66 -14.68 6.38
CA ASP A 51 7.91 -14.27 7.57
C ASP A 51 8.06 -12.76 7.79
N ASP A 52 7.14 -12.01 7.20
CA ASP A 52 6.86 -10.62 7.55
C ASP A 52 5.58 -10.60 8.40
N SER A 53 5.74 -10.77 9.71
CA SER A 53 4.66 -11.14 10.63
C SER A 53 3.48 -10.15 10.69
N LEU A 54 3.66 -8.91 10.20
CA LEU A 54 2.63 -7.86 10.17
C LEU A 54 2.40 -7.24 8.78
N ASP A 55 2.87 -7.90 7.72
CA ASP A 55 2.81 -7.37 6.34
C ASP A 55 3.45 -5.97 6.20
N VAL A 56 4.46 -5.64 7.04
CA VAL A 56 5.06 -4.30 7.08
C VAL A 56 5.75 -3.98 5.77
N TRP A 57 6.46 -4.94 5.20
CA TRP A 57 7.15 -4.76 3.93
C TRP A 57 6.15 -4.55 2.79
N ALA A 58 5.09 -5.36 2.75
CA ALA A 58 4.07 -5.24 1.72
C ALA A 58 3.26 -3.94 1.84
N CYS A 59 2.87 -3.55 3.06
CA CYS A 59 2.01 -2.37 3.26
C CYS A 59 2.79 -1.04 3.27
N HIS A 60 3.98 -1.00 3.89
CA HIS A 60 4.77 0.22 4.02
C HIS A 60 5.87 0.32 2.96
N GLY A 61 6.58 -0.77 2.70
CA GLY A 61 7.66 -0.81 1.71
C GLY A 61 7.12 -0.63 0.29
N VAL A 62 6.26 -1.54 -0.16
CA VAL A 62 5.68 -1.48 -1.52
C VAL A 62 4.72 -0.31 -1.68
N GLY A 63 3.86 -0.05 -0.69
CA GLY A 63 2.95 1.10 -0.70
C GLY A 63 3.69 2.44 -0.75
N GLY A 64 4.74 2.60 0.06
CA GLY A 64 5.60 3.78 0.04
C GLY A 64 6.48 3.88 -1.21
N MET A 65 6.77 2.75 -1.88
CA MET A 65 7.43 2.74 -3.19
C MET A 65 6.55 3.27 -4.31
N TRP A 66 5.28 2.88 -4.31
CA TRP A 66 4.29 3.33 -5.28
C TRP A 66 3.98 4.83 -5.14
N GLY A 67 3.99 5.33 -3.90
CA GLY A 67 3.57 6.70 -3.60
C GLY A 67 4.50 7.82 -4.06
N ARG A 68 5.75 7.51 -4.41
CA ARG A 68 6.82 8.50 -4.63
C ARG A 68 6.62 9.36 -5.86
#